data_AF-A0A9E6JUH9-F1
#
_entry.id   AF-A0A9E6JUH9-F1
#
_cell.length_a   1.000
_cell.length_b   1.000
_cell.length_c   1.000
_cell.angle_alpha   90.00
_cell.angle_beta   90.00
_cell.angle_gamma   90.00
#
_symmetry.space_group_name_H-M   'P 1'
#
loop_
_entity.id
_entity.type
_entity.pdbx_description
1 polymer ?
#
loop_
_entity_poly.entity_id
_entity_poly.type
_entity_poly.pdbx_seq_one_letter_code
_entity_poly.pdbx_strand_id
1 'polypeptide(L)'
;MITRRKTRQIKVGSVAVGGDAPIAVQSMTNTDTRDVAATVAQIGRLTEAGCEIIRVAVLDLEAAAAITKIREQISIPLIADI
;
A
#
# COMPACT_ATOMS: atom_id res chain seq x y z
N MET A 1 -1.26 -18.19 24.69
CA MET A 1 -0.94 -16.82 24.25
C MET A 1 0.18 -16.87 23.22
N ILE A 2 0.13 -16.05 22.18
CA ILE A 2 1.19 -15.97 21.17
C ILE A 2 2.20 -14.90 21.60
N THR A 3 3.48 -15.28 21.73
CA THR A 3 4.57 -14.34 22.00
C THR A 3 5.08 -13.79 20.67
N ARG A 4 4.89 -12.49 20.42
CA ARG A 4 5.40 -11.84 19.18
C ARG A 4 6.92 -11.70 19.23
N ARG A 5 7.56 -11.86 18.07
CA ARG A 5 9.01 -11.63 17.90
C ARG A 5 9.35 -10.16 18.16
N LYS A 6 10.35 -9.90 19.00
CA LYS A 6 10.94 -8.56 19.17
C LYS A 6 11.58 -8.12 17.86
N THR A 7 11.12 -6.99 17.34
CA THR A 7 11.59 -6.40 16.08
C THR A 7 11.77 -4.90 16.25
N ARG A 8 12.65 -4.30 15.43
CA ARG A 8 12.75 -2.84 15.32
C ARG A 8 11.47 -2.31 14.69
N GLN A 9 10.90 -1.25 15.26
CA GLN A 9 9.78 -0.54 14.65
C GLN A 9 10.26 0.37 13.51
N ILE A 10 9.54 0.36 12.39
CA ILE A 10 9.73 1.27 11.25
C ILE A 10 8.41 1.99 10.93
N LYS A 11 8.47 2.98 10.03
CA LYS A 11 7.29 3.64 9.47
C LYS A 11 7.20 3.40 7.97
N VAL A 12 6.03 2.99 7.50
CA VAL A 12 5.64 2.97 6.10
C VAL A 12 4.60 4.09 5.93
N GLY A 13 5.04 5.26 5.47
CA GLY A 13 4.23 6.47 5.53
C GLY A 13 3.77 6.78 6.96
N SER A 14 2.45 6.79 7.18
CA SER A 14 1.83 6.98 8.50
C SER A 14 1.72 5.71 9.34
N VAL A 15 1.93 4.51 8.77
CA VAL A 15 1.72 3.23 9.44
C VAL A 15 2.99 2.75 10.13
N ALA A 16 2.91 2.43 11.42
CA ALA A 16 4.01 1.82 12.18
C ALA A 16 4.02 0.30 11.98
N VAL A 17 5.19 -0.27 11.68
CA VAL A 17 5.36 -1.72 11.45
C VAL A 17 6.47 -2.27 12.34
N GLY A 18 6.19 -3.38 13.03
CA GLY A 18 7.12 -4.01 13.96
C GLY A 18 7.07 -3.40 15.37
N GLY A 19 7.95 -3.86 16.26
CA GLY A 19 7.91 -3.49 17.68
C GLY A 19 6.58 -3.88 18.33
N ASP A 20 5.99 -2.94 19.05
CA ASP A 20 4.70 -3.11 19.74
C ASP A 20 3.50 -2.67 18.89
N ALA A 21 3.72 -2.17 17.67
CA ALA A 21 2.65 -1.77 16.76
C ALA A 21 1.76 -2.98 16.38
N PRO A 22 0.45 -2.78 16.16
CA PRO A 22 -0.44 -3.83 15.64
C PRO A 22 0.10 -4.48 14.33
N ILE A 23 -0.40 -5.67 14.02
CA ILE A 23 -0.08 -6.30 12.72
C ILE A 23 -0.85 -5.52 11.65
N ALA A 24 -0.13 -4.76 10.82
CA ALA A 24 -0.72 -3.99 9.74
C ALA A 24 -1.23 -4.90 8.61
N VAL A 25 -2.42 -4.63 8.09
CA VAL A 25 -3.01 -5.32 6.95
C VAL A 25 -2.55 -4.67 5.65
N GLN A 26 -1.92 -5.44 4.77
CA GLN A 26 -1.45 -5.00 3.46
C GLN A 26 -2.13 -5.80 2.35
N SER A 27 -2.42 -5.14 1.22
CA SER A 27 -2.95 -5.78 0.00
C SER A 27 -2.28 -5.23 -1.27
N MET A 28 -2.50 -5.89 -2.40
CA MET A 28 -1.95 -5.53 -3.70
C MET A 28 -3.07 -5.35 -4.71
N THR A 29 -2.99 -4.31 -5.54
CA THR A 29 -3.93 -4.14 -6.65
C THR A 29 -3.67 -5.18 -7.74
N ASN A 30 -4.71 -5.49 -8.52
CA ASN A 30 -4.59 -6.34 -9.70
C ASN A 30 -5.01 -5.62 -11.01
N THR A 31 -5.26 -4.31 -10.92
CA THR A 31 -5.39 -3.42 -12.09
C THR A 31 -4.03 -3.12 -12.70
N ASP A 32 -4.05 -2.68 -13.96
CA ASP A 32 -2.87 -2.07 -14.57
C ASP A 32 -2.61 -0.72 -13.91
N THR A 33 -1.43 -0.53 -13.31
CA THR A 33 -1.03 0.70 -12.62
C THR A 33 -1.08 1.93 -13.54
N ARG A 34 -0.94 1.74 -14.87
CA ARG A 34 -1.10 2.81 -15.86
C ARG A 34 -2.53 3.33 -15.94
N ASP A 35 -3.51 2.49 -15.62
CA ASP A 35 -4.90 2.89 -15.41
C ASP A 35 -5.08 3.43 -13.98
N VAL A 36 -4.81 4.74 -13.85
CA VAL A 36 -4.92 5.47 -12.58
C VAL A 36 -6.34 5.36 -12.02
N ALA A 37 -7.37 5.47 -12.85
CA ALA A 37 -8.75 5.52 -12.38
C ALA A 37 -9.19 4.16 -11.82
N ALA A 38 -8.90 3.08 -12.54
CA ALA A 38 -9.19 1.72 -12.08
C ALA A 38 -8.41 1.40 -10.80
N THR A 39 -7.13 1.78 -10.76
CA THR A 39 -6.24 1.53 -9.61
C THR A 39 -6.72 2.29 -8.37
N VAL A 40 -7.01 3.59 -8.48
CA VAL A 40 -7.55 4.39 -7.36
C VAL A 40 -8.89 3.82 -6.87
N ALA A 41 -9.78 3.43 -7.78
CA ALA A 41 -11.06 2.83 -7.41
C ALA A 41 -10.88 1.50 -6.65
N GLN A 42 -9.93 0.66 -7.05
CA GLN A 42 -9.60 -0.56 -6.32
C GLN A 42 -8.99 -0.28 -4.95
N ILE A 43 -8.10 0.71 -4.86
CA ILE A 43 -7.49 1.12 -3.58
C ILE A 43 -8.56 1.61 -2.61
N GLY A 44 -9.55 2.37 -3.09
CA GLY A 44 -10.71 2.78 -2.29
C GLY A 44 -11.43 1.59 -1.66
N ARG A 45 -11.83 0.60 -2.48
CA ARG A 45 -12.51 -0.62 -1.98
C ARG A 45 -11.66 -1.41 -0.99
N LEU A 46 -10.35 -1.51 -1.23
CA LEU A 46 -9.44 -2.19 -0.30
C LEU A 46 -9.30 -1.43 1.01
N THR A 47 -9.28 -0.10 0.96
CA THR A 47 -9.22 0.77 2.15
C THR A 47 -10.49 0.63 2.98
N GLU A 48 -11.67 0.63 2.33
CA GLU A 48 -12.97 0.37 2.98
C GLU A 48 -13.03 -1.02 3.64
N ALA A 49 -12.34 -2.01 3.06
CA ALA A 49 -12.22 -3.36 3.63
C ALA A 49 -11.17 -3.47 4.76
N GLY A 50 -10.51 -2.36 5.14
CA GLY A 50 -9.53 -2.32 6.23
C GLY A 50 -8.07 -2.49 5.80
N CYS A 51 -7.74 -2.31 4.52
CA CYS A 51 -6.35 -2.27 4.05
C CYS A 51 -5.65 -1.00 4.57
N GLU A 52 -4.49 -1.17 5.21
CA GLU A 52 -3.71 -0.08 5.79
C GLU A 52 -2.52 0.32 4.90
N ILE A 53 -2.03 -0.58 4.05
CA ILE A 53 -0.90 -0.35 3.14
C ILE A 53 -1.24 -1.00 1.79
N ILE A 54 -1.07 -0.27 0.69
CA ILE A 54 -1.27 -0.82 -0.65
C ILE A 54 0.04 -1.05 -1.39
N ARG A 55 0.13 -2.13 -2.16
CA ARG A 55 1.19 -2.36 -3.15
C ARG A 55 0.63 -2.30 -4.58
N VAL A 56 1.39 -1.71 -5.49
CA VAL A 56 1.07 -1.64 -6.93
C VAL A 56 2.27 -2.14 -7.76
N ALA A 57 2.02 -2.75 -8.91
CA ALA A 57 3.06 -3.24 -9.81
C ALA A 57 3.66 -2.08 -10.65
N VAL A 58 4.97 -2.08 -10.85
CA VAL A 58 5.69 -1.05 -11.62
C VAL A 58 6.51 -1.73 -12.70
N LEU A 59 5.83 -2.13 -13.78
CA LEU A 59 6.41 -2.95 -14.86
C LEU A 59 7.26 -2.14 -15.85
N ASP A 60 7.00 -0.84 -15.96
CA ASP A 60 7.63 0.06 -16.91
C ASP A 60 7.61 1.51 -16.41
N LEU A 61 8.23 2.41 -17.19
CA LEU A 61 8.30 3.83 -16.88
C LEU A 61 6.94 4.52 -16.87
N GLU A 62 5.96 4.02 -17.63
CA GLU A 62 4.62 4.58 -17.67
C GLU A 62 3.88 4.27 -16.35
N ALA A 63 3.97 3.02 -15.87
CA ALA A 63 3.47 2.63 -14.57
C ALA A 63 4.14 3.44 -13.44
N ALA A 64 5.45 3.67 -13.53
CA ALA A 64 6.17 4.51 -12.56
C ALA A 64 5.65 5.96 -12.56
N ALA A 65 5.40 6.55 -13.73
CA ALA A 65 4.85 7.89 -13.86
C ALA A 65 3.41 8.01 -13.33
N ALA A 66 2.62 6.94 -13.39
CA ALA A 66 1.27 6.89 -12.87
C ALA A 66 1.19 6.96 -11.34
N ILE A 67 2.25 6.55 -10.62
CA ILE A 67 2.28 6.51 -9.14
C ILE A 67 1.97 7.87 -8.53
N THR A 68 2.52 8.96 -9.07
CA THR A 68 2.28 10.32 -8.55
C THR A 68 0.78 10.65 -8.58
N LYS A 69 0.11 10.36 -9.70
CA LYS A 69 -1.33 10.61 -9.87
C LYS A 69 -2.18 9.74 -8.95
N ILE A 70 -1.77 8.49 -8.72
CA ILE A 70 -2.44 7.59 -7.76
C ILE A 70 -2.26 8.13 -6.34
N ARG A 71 -1.04 8.55 -5.98
CA ARG A 71 -0.70 8.99 -4.62
C ARG A 71 -1.49 10.23 -4.18
N GLU A 72 -1.77 11.14 -5.09
CA GLU A 72 -2.59 12.34 -4.85
C GLU A 72 -4.06 12.01 -4.52
N GLN A 73 -4.53 10.81 -4.84
CA GLN A 73 -5.94 10.41 -4.73
C GLN A 73 -6.19 9.35 -3.65
N ILE A 74 -5.17 8.90 -2.92
CA ILE A 74 -5.29 7.86 -1.89
C ILE A 74 -4.77 8.33 -0.54
N SER A 75 -5.40 7.86 0.54
CA SER A 75 -5.02 8.22 1.91
C SER A 75 -3.97 7.29 2.51
N ILE A 76 -3.95 6.02 2.12
CA ILE A 76 -3.05 5.00 2.68
C ILE A 76 -1.66 5.01 2.01
N PRO A 77 -0.58 4.58 2.72
CA PRO A 77 0.75 4.42 2.14
C PRO A 77 0.78 3.44 0.96
N LEU A 78 1.59 3.75 -0.04
CA LEU A 78 1.79 2.95 -1.26
C LEU A 78 3.22 2.38 -1.32
N ILE A 79 3.33 1.11 -1.70
CA ILE A 79 4.57 0.39 -1.99
C ILE A 79 4.63 0.13 -3.50
N ALA A 80 5.79 0.45 -4.11
CA ALA A 80 6.10 0.10 -5.48
C ALA A 80 6.74 -1.30 -5.53
N ASP A 81 6.22 -2.18 -6.39
CA ASP A 81 6.78 -3.50 -6.71
C ASP A 81 7.48 -3.41 -8.08
N ILE A 82 8.81 -3.59 -8.11
CA ILE A 82 9.68 -3.33 -9.27
C ILE A 82 10.21 -4.65 -9.85
#